data_AF-A0A6G7WHK7-F1
#
_entry.id   AF-A0A6G7WHK7-F1
#
_cell.length_a   1.000
_cell.length_b   1.000
_cell.length_c   1.000
_cell.angle_alpha   90.00
_cell.angle_beta   90.00
_cell.angle_gamma   90.00
#
_symmetry.space_group_name_H-M   'P 1'
#
loop_
_entity.id
_entity.type
_entity.pdbx_description
1 polymer ?
#
loop_
_entity_poly.entity_id
_entity_poly.type
_entity_poly.pdbx_seq_one_letter_code
_entity_poly.pdbx_strand_id
1 'polypeptide(L)'
;MDIQIVAATTSIANCLQIVKDLRNDGIAKEDLLVITNLTTREIIFNNHNLRQSDGSVFSSHSLIQNVKHILILSDLEKDGPIPEALVPYKERIEFGSMIIAVLNK
;
A
#
# COMPACT_ATOMS: atom_id res chain seq x y z
N MET A 1 -14.34 -0.76 -9.18
CA MET A 1 -12.97 -0.22 -9.24
C MET A 1 -12.12 -1.27 -9.92
N ASP A 2 -11.60 -0.98 -11.11
CA ASP A 2 -10.69 -1.91 -11.79
C ASP A 2 -9.25 -1.59 -11.37
N ILE A 3 -8.53 -2.61 -10.90
CA ILE A 3 -7.17 -2.45 -10.37
C ILE A 3 -6.25 -3.55 -10.87
N GLN A 4 -5.02 -3.18 -11.15
CA GLN A 4 -3.94 -4.11 -11.43
C GLN A 4 -3.05 -4.26 -10.19
N ILE A 5 -2.95 -5.49 -9.66
CA ILE A 5 -2.01 -5.78 -8.58
C ILE A 5 -0.59 -5.80 -9.14
N VAL A 6 0.29 -5.00 -8.55
CA VAL A 6 1.71 -4.93 -8.92
C VAL A 6 2.54 -5.79 -7.99
N ALA A 7 2.31 -5.68 -6.68
CA ALA A 7 3.13 -6.36 -5.69
C ALA A 7 2.39 -6.55 -4.36
N ALA A 8 2.93 -7.44 -3.53
CA ALA A 8 2.49 -7.68 -2.16
C ALA A 8 3.70 -7.77 -1.24
N THR A 9 3.70 -7.05 -0.12
CA THR A 9 4.83 -7.00 0.82
C THR A 9 4.36 -6.82 2.26
N THR A 10 5.09 -7.36 3.22
CA THR A 10 4.89 -7.11 4.67
C THR A 10 5.80 -6.01 5.21
N SER A 11 6.73 -5.49 4.39
CA SER A 11 7.68 -4.44 4.76
C SER A 11 7.24 -3.08 4.22
N ILE A 12 7.10 -2.09 5.11
CA ILE A 12 6.78 -0.71 4.73
C ILE A 12 7.91 -0.10 3.91
N ALA A 13 9.16 -0.48 4.18
CA ALA A 13 10.32 -0.02 3.40
C ALA A 13 10.25 -0.52 1.95
N ASN A 14 9.94 -1.81 1.76
CA ASN A 14 9.78 -2.36 0.42
C ASN A 14 8.55 -1.76 -0.29
N CYS A 15 7.47 -1.51 0.45
CA CYS A 15 6.30 -0.81 -0.08
C CYS A 15 6.69 0.57 -0.62
N LEU A 16 7.45 1.36 0.16
CA LEU A 16 7.97 2.66 -0.28
C LEU A 16 8.86 2.55 -1.52
N GLN A 17 9.75 1.57 -1.57
CA GLN A 17 10.64 1.39 -2.71
C GLN A 17 9.84 1.10 -3.99
N ILE A 18 8.95 0.10 -3.95
CA ILE A 18 8.11 -0.27 -5.09
C ILE A 18 7.27 0.93 -5.57
N VAL A 19 6.67 1.66 -4.62
CA VAL A 19 5.92 2.87 -4.93
C VAL A 19 6.79 3.92 -5.64
N LYS A 20 8.02 4.16 -5.17
CA LYS A 20 8.95 5.10 -5.80
C LYS A 20 9.33 4.66 -7.20
N ASP A 21 9.58 3.37 -7.40
CA ASP A 21 9.91 2.81 -8.71
C ASP A 21 8.76 3.04 -9.69
N LEU A 22 7.51 2.76 -9.28
CA LEU A 22 6.32 3.05 -10.08
C LEU A 22 6.15 4.54 -10.38
N ARG A 23 6.46 5.43 -9.43
CA ARG A 23 6.45 6.89 -9.65
C ARG A 23 7.50 7.32 -10.68
N ASN A 24 8.69 6.71 -10.64
CA ASN A 24 9.76 6.98 -11.59
C ASN A 24 9.43 6.46 -13.00
N ASP A 25 8.66 5.36 -13.08
CA ASP A 25 8.14 4.80 -14.34
C ASP A 25 6.97 5.63 -14.93
N GLY A 26 6.61 6.75 -14.27
CA GLY A 26 5.63 7.71 -14.77
C GLY A 26 4.20 7.50 -14.27
N ILE A 27 3.96 6.55 -13.37
CA ILE A 27 2.63 6.35 -12.77
C ILE A 27 2.34 7.53 -11.83
N ALA A 28 1.15 8.12 -11.97
CA ALA A 28 0.71 9.22 -11.12
C ALA A 28 0.35 8.70 -9.70
N LYS A 29 0.59 9.49 -8.65
CA LYS A 29 0.21 9.07 -7.26
C LYS A 29 -1.28 8.84 -7.10
N GLU A 30 -2.08 9.53 -7.90
CA GLU A 30 -3.53 9.43 -7.94
C GLU A 30 -3.99 8.05 -8.43
N ASP A 31 -3.20 7.43 -9.29
CA ASP A 31 -3.47 6.13 -9.86
C ASP A 31 -2.87 4.99 -8.99
N LEU A 32 -2.06 5.32 -7.96
CA LEU A 32 -1.47 4.34 -7.06
C LEU A 32 -2.32 4.08 -5.82
N LEU A 33 -2.45 2.80 -5.47
CA LEU A 33 -3.16 2.29 -4.32
C LEU A 33 -2.23 1.43 -3.44
N VAL A 34 -2.32 1.61 -2.13
CA VAL A 34 -1.80 0.68 -1.13
C VAL A 34 -2.98 0.20 -0.30
N ILE A 35 -3.29 -1.09 -0.36
CA ILE A 35 -4.37 -1.71 0.41
C ILE A 35 -3.77 -2.53 1.55
N THR A 36 -4.20 -2.29 2.79
CA THR A 36 -3.71 -3.02 3.97
C THR A 36 -4.78 -3.06 5.08
N ASN A 37 -4.43 -3.53 6.28
CA ASN A 37 -5.31 -3.51 7.44
C ASN A 37 -5.19 -2.18 8.22
N LEU A 38 -6.08 -1.96 9.19
CA LEU A 38 -6.09 -0.74 9.99
C LEU A 38 -4.75 -0.53 10.73
N THR A 39 -4.23 -1.55 11.39
CA THR A 39 -3.00 -1.46 12.18
C THR A 39 -1.79 -1.05 11.34
N THR A 40 -1.58 -1.67 10.19
CA THR A 40 -0.47 -1.33 9.30
C THR A 40 -0.63 0.09 8.74
N ARG A 41 -1.85 0.50 8.40
CA ARG A 41 -2.13 1.88 7.97
C ARG A 41 -1.78 2.88 9.07
N GLU A 42 -2.23 2.65 10.31
CA GLU A 42 -1.90 3.53 11.44
C GLU A 42 -0.39 3.62 11.67
N ILE A 43 0.35 2.51 11.53
CA ILE A 43 1.81 2.53 11.62
C ILE A 43 2.41 3.47 10.56
N ILE A 44 1.93 3.40 9.31
CA ILE A 44 2.39 4.28 8.23
C ILE A 44 2.11 5.75 8.54
N PHE A 45 0.91 6.08 9.03
CA PHE A 45 0.55 7.47 9.31
C PHE A 45 1.23 8.05 10.56
N ASN A 46 1.44 7.23 11.60
CA ASN A 46 1.88 7.73 12.91
C ASN A 46 3.40 7.63 13.16
N ASN A 47 4.15 6.80 12.42
CA ASN A 47 5.57 6.60 12.68
C ASN A 47 6.47 7.38 11.73
N HIS A 48 6.95 8.55 12.18
CA HIS A 48 7.83 9.40 11.37
C HIS A 48 9.19 8.78 11.02
N ASN A 49 9.69 7.83 11.82
CA ASN A 49 10.98 7.19 11.66
C ASN A 49 10.82 5.66 11.78
N LEU A 50 10.96 4.96 10.66
CA LEU A 50 10.94 3.50 10.59
C LEU A 50 12.35 2.99 10.27
N ARG A 51 12.69 1.81 10.77
CA ARG A 51 13.98 1.17 10.46
C ARG A 51 13.83 0.14 9.34
N GLN A 52 14.75 0.18 8.39
CA GLN A 52 14.93 -0.88 7.39
C GLN A 52 15.71 -2.06 8.01
N SER A 53 15.79 -3.18 7.29
CA SER A 53 16.50 -4.38 7.72
C SER A 53 18.01 -4.19 7.86
N ASP A 54 18.60 -3.24 7.13
CA ASP A 54 20.01 -2.84 7.24
C ASP A 54 20.28 -1.85 8.40
N GLY A 55 19.24 -1.50 9.17
CA GLY A 55 19.31 -0.59 10.31
C GLY A 55 19.19 0.90 9.95
N SER A 56 19.15 1.25 8.67
CA SER A 56 18.91 2.63 8.22
C SER A 56 17.51 3.10 8.59
N VAL A 57 17.37 4.42 8.80
CA VAL A 57 16.09 5.04 9.16
C VAL A 57 15.50 5.69 7.92
N PHE A 58 14.25 5.40 7.63
CA PHE A 58 13.47 6.08 6.60
C PHE A 58 12.18 6.64 7.20
N SER A 59 11.64 7.68 6.56
CA SER A 59 10.38 8.27 7.00
C SER A 59 9.19 7.65 6.29
N SER A 60 8.21 7.18 7.04
CA SER A 60 6.93 6.73 6.49
C SER A 60 6.20 7.85 5.72
N HIS A 61 6.47 9.11 6.04
CA HIS A 61 5.91 10.26 5.33
C HIS A 61 6.33 10.29 3.86
N SER A 62 7.49 9.73 3.52
CA SER A 62 7.88 9.55 2.12
C SER A 62 6.88 8.68 1.36
N LEU A 63 6.29 7.66 2.00
CA LEU A 63 5.26 6.82 1.36
C LEU A 63 3.98 7.62 1.11
N ILE A 64 3.54 8.39 2.12
CA ILE A 64 2.34 9.24 2.04
C ILE A 64 2.47 10.32 0.95
N GLN A 65 3.68 10.83 0.72
CA GLN A 65 3.94 11.80 -0.36
C GLN A 65 3.87 11.19 -1.76
N ASN A 66 4.11 9.88 -1.89
CA ASN A 66 4.20 9.20 -3.18
C ASN A 66 2.94 8.43 -3.59
N VAL A 67 2.02 8.16 -2.65
CA VAL A 67 0.74 7.47 -2.91
C VAL A 67 -0.41 8.30 -2.35
N LYS A 68 -1.45 8.50 -3.16
CA LYS A 68 -2.66 9.20 -2.70
C LYS A 68 -3.56 8.32 -1.84
N HIS A 69 -3.63 7.03 -2.15
CA HIS A 69 -4.62 6.12 -1.57
C HIS A 69 -3.95 5.02 -0.74
N ILE A 70 -4.01 5.17 0.59
CA ILE A 70 -3.69 4.10 1.54
C ILE A 70 -5.01 3.65 2.17
N LEU A 71 -5.55 2.54 1.66
CA LEU A 71 -6.91 2.07 1.92
C LEU A 71 -6.91 0.90 2.90
N ILE A 72 -7.97 0.82 3.70
CA ILE A 72 -8.20 -0.30 4.60
C ILE A 72 -9.13 -1.30 3.91
N LEU A 73 -8.75 -2.58 3.90
CA LEU A 73 -9.56 -3.63 3.26
C LEU A 73 -10.99 -3.70 3.82
N SER A 74 -11.14 -3.62 5.15
CA SER A 74 -12.44 -3.68 5.81
C SER A 74 -13.37 -2.50 5.46
N ASP A 75 -12.82 -1.38 5.03
CA ASP A 75 -13.65 -0.24 4.59
C ASP A 75 -14.12 -0.45 3.14
N LEU A 76 -13.26 -1.00 2.28
CA LEU A 76 -13.65 -1.42 0.93
C LEU A 76 -14.77 -2.47 0.94
N GLU A 77 -14.76 -3.38 1.91
CA GLU A 77 -15.81 -4.41 2.10
C GLU A 77 -17.17 -3.82 2.53
N LYS A 78 -17.18 -2.67 3.22
CA LYS A 78 -18.42 -1.99 3.63
C LYS A 78 -19.05 -1.23 2.47
N ASP A 79 -18.21 -0.64 1.63
CA ASP A 79 -18.63 0.21 0.51
C ASP A 79 -19.10 -0.61 -0.70
N GLY A 80 -18.83 -1.93 -0.73
CA GLY A 80 -19.30 -2.83 -1.77
C GLY A 80 -18.50 -4.14 -1.83
N PRO A 81 -18.70 -4.95 -2.89
CA PRO A 81 -17.87 -6.12 -3.12
C PRO A 81 -16.42 -5.70 -3.33
N ILE A 82 -15.49 -6.41 -2.70
CA ILE A 82 -14.06 -6.21 -2.92
C ILE A 82 -13.73 -6.50 -4.39
N PRO A 83 -12.81 -5.73 -5.01
CA PRO A 83 -12.28 -6.06 -6.32
C PRO A 83 -11.81 -7.52 -6.39
N GLU A 84 -12.20 -8.26 -7.43
CA GLU A 84 -11.87 -9.69 -7.59
C GLU A 84 -10.35 -9.94 -7.50
N ALA A 85 -9.56 -9.00 -8.03
CA ALA A 85 -8.10 -9.04 -7.97
C ALA A 85 -7.53 -9.04 -6.52
N LEU A 86 -8.29 -8.58 -5.52
CA LEU A 86 -7.89 -8.59 -4.10
C LEU A 86 -8.31 -9.84 -3.35
N VAL A 87 -9.26 -10.63 -3.87
CA VAL A 87 -9.78 -11.83 -3.20
C VAL A 87 -8.64 -12.79 -2.79
N PRO A 88 -7.62 -13.08 -3.64
CA PRO A 88 -6.51 -13.96 -3.26
C PRO A 88 -5.60 -13.40 -2.15
N TYR A 89 -5.68 -12.10 -1.86
CA TYR A 89 -4.81 -11.41 -0.91
C TYR A 89 -5.50 -11.08 0.41
N LYS A 90 -6.80 -11.35 0.56
CA LYS A 90 -7.60 -10.98 1.73
C LYS A 90 -6.95 -11.41 3.05
N GLU A 91 -6.67 -12.70 3.20
CA GLU A 91 -6.03 -13.25 4.41
C GLU A 91 -4.66 -12.60 4.68
N ARG A 92 -3.86 -12.39 3.62
CA ARG A 92 -2.54 -11.75 3.73
C ARG A 92 -2.64 -10.32 4.23
N ILE A 93 -3.65 -9.57 3.77
CA ILE A 93 -3.91 -8.20 4.20
C ILE A 93 -4.33 -8.19 5.67
N GLU A 94 -5.20 -9.10 6.10
CA GLU A 94 -5.63 -9.23 7.49
C GLU A 94 -4.41 -9.46 8.42
N PHE A 95 -3.43 -10.26 7.99
CA PHE A 95 -2.15 -10.45 8.68
C PHE A 95 -1.12 -9.32 8.51
N GLY A 96 -1.50 -8.19 7.93
CA GLY A 96 -0.67 -6.98 7.87
C GLY A 96 0.15 -6.81 6.59
N SER A 97 -0.10 -7.61 5.55
CA SER A 97 0.47 -7.34 4.23
C SER A 97 -0.10 -6.04 3.65
N MET A 98 0.73 -5.38 2.84
CA MET A 98 0.37 -4.26 1.98
C MET A 98 0.36 -4.76 0.54
N ILE A 99 -0.76 -4.54 -0.14
CA ILE A 99 -0.92 -4.81 -1.56
C ILE A 99 -0.77 -3.49 -2.30
N ILE A 100 0.17 -3.44 -3.25
CA ILE A 100 0.39 -2.29 -4.12
C ILE A 100 -0.33 -2.56 -5.43
N ALA A 101 -1.21 -1.65 -5.82
CA ALA A 101 -2.01 -1.75 -7.03
C ALA A 101 -2.07 -0.42 -7.78
N VAL A 102 -2.38 -0.49 -9.07
CA VAL A 102 -2.59 0.66 -9.95
C VAL A 102 -4.05 0.67 -10.41
N LEU A 103 -4.69 1.83 -10.42
CA LEU A 103 -6.01 2.04 -11.00
C LEU A 103 -5.92 1.96 -12.53
N ASN A 104 -6.71 1.05 -13.13
CA ASN A 104 -6.87 1.02 -14.58
C ASN A 104 -7.84 2.13 -15.01
N LYS A 105 -7.55 2.79 -16.14
CA LYS A 105 -8.42 3.79 -16.77
C LYS A 105 -9.19 3.18 -17.94
#